data_AF-L0B2Y5-F1
#
_entry.id   AF-L0B2Y5-F1
#
_cell.length_a   1.000
_cell.length_b   1.000
_cell.length_c   1.000
_cell.angle_alpha   90.00
_cell.angle_beta   90.00
_cell.angle_gamma   90.00
#
_symmetry.space_group_name_H-M   'P 1'
#
loop_
_entity.id
_entity.type
_entity.pdbx_description
1 polymer ?
#
loop_
_entity_poly.entity_id
_entity_poly.type
_entity_poly.pdbx_seq_one_letter_code
_entity_poly.pdbx_strand_id
1 'polypeptide(L)'
;MNVLDSTASIGSSIKRYTKFITSSGLERLLLYELNKITKNLNVISGGKSHISALCTVNEIWTILLNSRICKEIWIHVRDPFVLKHQKNLFMQLNSSDWGLFIPFSSELPKPYTKVISSNSVVKNTMLIQSIVRDVIKGHCHRSVQLQGDHLPKVLEKHGYTPIPPKVMITLENNLCKVLVNASGDLSERPWHKFSSIPDRLESNAAAAISYEIFKTYNYNEIKEFTIWDPFCHNGSLLMELYSILSGTFRVI
;
A
#
# COMPACT_ATOMS: atom_id res chain seq x y z
N MET A 1 -25.72 -2.90 21.09
CA MET A 1 -25.69 -3.80 19.91
C MET A 1 -24.80 -3.14 18.87
N ASN A 2 -23.64 -3.75 18.61
CA ASN A 2 -22.52 -3.16 17.91
C ASN A 2 -22.73 -3.15 16.40
N VAL A 3 -23.02 -1.98 15.83
CA VAL A 3 -23.02 -1.75 14.38
C VAL A 3 -21.62 -1.96 13.76
N LEU A 4 -20.56 -1.88 14.57
CA LEU A 4 -19.17 -2.12 14.16
C LEU A 4 -18.82 -3.60 13.98
N ASP A 5 -19.47 -4.52 14.71
CA ASP A 5 -19.23 -5.97 14.55
C ASP A 5 -19.90 -6.51 13.27
N SER A 6 -20.99 -5.88 12.82
CA SER A 6 -21.62 -6.18 11.54
C SER A 6 -20.83 -5.66 10.33
N THR A 7 -20.10 -4.54 10.43
CA THR A 7 -19.31 -4.03 9.29
C THR A 7 -17.96 -4.73 9.16
N ALA A 8 -17.35 -5.15 10.27
CA ALA A 8 -16.11 -5.93 10.25
C ALA A 8 -16.31 -7.35 9.68
N SER A 9 -17.44 -8.01 10.00
CA SER A 9 -17.76 -9.35 9.47
C SER A 9 -18.06 -9.33 7.97
N ILE A 10 -18.81 -8.32 7.48
CA ILE A 10 -19.11 -8.16 6.04
C ILE A 10 -17.84 -7.80 5.24
N GLY A 11 -16.95 -6.97 5.79
CA GLY A 11 -15.72 -6.53 5.13
C GLY A 11 -14.69 -7.63 4.87
N SER A 12 -14.76 -8.76 5.58
CA SER A 12 -13.82 -9.88 5.44
C SER A 12 -13.96 -10.62 4.10
N SER A 13 -15.14 -10.57 3.47
CA SER A 13 -15.44 -11.29 2.21
C SER A 13 -15.33 -10.41 0.96
N ILE A 14 -15.39 -9.09 1.11
CA ILE A 14 -15.36 -8.17 -0.03
C ILE A 14 -13.94 -8.13 -0.61
N LYS A 15 -13.82 -8.56 -1.86
CA LYS A 15 -12.58 -8.44 -2.62
C LYS A 15 -12.46 -7.03 -3.20
N ARG A 16 -11.28 -6.44 -3.03
CA ARG A 16 -10.94 -5.10 -3.53
C ARG A 16 -9.80 -5.18 -4.52
N TYR A 17 -9.90 -4.41 -5.59
CA TYR A 17 -8.80 -4.19 -6.52
C TYR A 17 -7.64 -3.54 -5.76
N THR A 18 -6.53 -4.27 -5.66
CA THR A 18 -5.36 -3.88 -4.90
C THR A 18 -4.14 -3.93 -5.79
N LYS A 19 -3.32 -2.89 -5.73
CA LYS A 19 -2.08 -2.74 -6.48
C LYS A 19 -0.90 -2.78 -5.51
N PHE A 20 -0.06 -3.78 -5.67
CA PHE A 20 1.18 -3.98 -4.94
C PHE A 20 2.33 -3.40 -5.75
N ILE A 21 3.04 -2.43 -5.19
CA ILE A 21 4.16 -1.74 -5.83
C ILE A 21 5.47 -2.39 -5.38
N THR A 22 6.44 -2.53 -6.27
CA THR A 22 7.80 -2.99 -5.97
C THR A 22 8.83 -2.27 -6.85
N SER A 23 10.12 -2.52 -6.64
CA SER A 23 11.17 -1.99 -7.51
C SER A 23 11.13 -2.68 -8.88
N SER A 24 11.48 -1.95 -9.95
CA SER A 24 11.52 -2.52 -11.30
C SER A 24 12.42 -3.76 -11.37
N GLY A 25 11.92 -4.85 -11.95
CA GLY A 25 12.64 -6.12 -12.07
C GLY A 25 12.34 -7.12 -10.94
N LEU A 26 11.68 -6.71 -9.85
CA LEU A 26 11.33 -7.60 -8.73
C LEU A 26 9.91 -8.16 -8.83
N GLU A 27 9.18 -7.92 -9.91
CA GLU A 27 7.77 -8.27 -10.05
C GLU A 27 7.55 -9.78 -9.96
N ARG A 28 8.43 -10.58 -10.58
CA ARG A 28 8.33 -12.05 -10.48
C ARG A 28 8.51 -12.54 -9.05
N LEU A 29 9.44 -11.94 -8.32
CA LEU A 29 9.73 -12.31 -6.93
C LEU A 29 8.60 -11.86 -6.00
N LEU A 30 8.05 -10.66 -6.22
CA LEU A 30 6.85 -10.20 -5.53
C LEU A 30 5.68 -11.17 -5.75
N LEU A 31 5.44 -11.60 -6.99
CA LEU A 31 4.35 -12.53 -7.29
C LEU A 31 4.52 -13.85 -6.53
N TYR A 32 5.75 -14.38 -6.51
CA TYR A 32 6.08 -15.59 -5.76
C TYR A 32 5.82 -15.41 -4.25
N GLU A 33 6.28 -14.31 -3.67
CA GLU A 33 6.07 -13.97 -2.26
C GLU A 33 4.57 -13.84 -1.94
N LEU A 34 3.81 -13.09 -2.75
CA LEU A 34 2.38 -12.89 -2.56
C LEU A 34 1.60 -14.22 -2.60
N ASN A 35 1.92 -15.10 -3.55
CA ASN A 35 1.30 -16.42 -3.64
C ASN A 35 1.64 -17.31 -2.45
N LYS A 36 2.87 -17.23 -1.93
CA LYS A 36 3.27 -17.97 -0.73
C LYS A 36 2.52 -17.46 0.51
N ILE A 37 2.38 -16.13 0.66
CA ILE A 37 1.70 -15.52 1.81
C ILE A 37 0.20 -15.83 1.81
N THR A 38 -0.46 -15.70 0.67
CA THR A 38 -1.93 -15.79 0.58
C THR A 38 -2.47 -17.15 0.16
N LYS A 39 -1.59 -18.12 -0.15
CA LYS A 39 -1.96 -19.46 -0.66
C LYS A 39 -2.82 -19.38 -1.92
N ASN A 40 -2.31 -18.66 -2.92
CA ASN A 40 -2.88 -18.32 -4.24
C ASN A 40 -3.66 -17.00 -4.29
N LEU A 41 -2.99 -15.97 -4.78
CA LEU A 41 -3.57 -14.65 -4.99
C LEU A 41 -4.30 -14.59 -6.34
N ASN A 42 -5.49 -13.98 -6.38
CA ASN A 42 -6.19 -13.74 -7.63
C ASN A 42 -5.60 -12.54 -8.40
N VAL A 43 -4.54 -12.79 -9.17
CA VAL A 43 -3.85 -11.77 -9.97
C VAL A 43 -4.69 -11.38 -11.19
N ILE A 44 -4.82 -10.07 -11.38
CA ILE A 44 -5.56 -9.48 -12.51
C ILE A 44 -4.61 -9.01 -13.60
N SER A 45 -3.53 -8.33 -13.20
CA SER A 45 -2.56 -7.76 -14.14
C SER A 45 -1.19 -7.59 -13.49
N GLY A 46 -0.13 -7.79 -14.24
CA GLY A 46 1.23 -7.35 -13.88
C GLY A 46 1.68 -6.23 -14.81
N GLY A 47 2.49 -5.31 -14.30
CA GLY A 47 3.15 -4.30 -15.11
C GLY A 47 4.49 -3.92 -14.50
N LYS A 48 5.19 -2.96 -15.13
CA LYS A 48 6.48 -2.50 -14.59
C LYS A 48 6.29 -2.01 -13.15
N SER A 49 7.05 -2.58 -12.23
CA SER A 49 7.07 -2.25 -10.81
C SER A 49 5.77 -2.48 -10.05
N HIS A 50 4.84 -3.29 -10.56
CA HIS A 50 3.61 -3.59 -9.81
C HIS A 50 2.90 -4.88 -10.21
N ILE A 51 2.09 -5.38 -9.27
CA ILE A 51 1.12 -6.45 -9.46
C ILE A 51 -0.23 -5.96 -8.98
N SER A 52 -1.29 -6.18 -9.75
CA SER A 52 -2.66 -5.90 -9.35
C SER A 52 -3.41 -7.21 -9.14
N ALA A 53 -4.18 -7.30 -8.05
CA ALA A 53 -4.95 -8.48 -7.69
C ALA A 53 -6.25 -8.10 -6.96
N LEU A 54 -7.16 -9.06 -6.85
CA LEU A 54 -8.38 -8.95 -6.05
C LEU A 54 -8.11 -9.55 -4.67
N CYS A 55 -8.17 -8.72 -3.63
CA CYS A 55 -7.80 -9.09 -2.27
C CYS A 55 -8.90 -8.75 -1.27
N THR A 56 -9.14 -9.65 -0.34
CA THR A 56 -9.88 -9.38 0.90
C THR A 56 -9.05 -8.52 1.84
N VAL A 57 -9.71 -7.93 2.84
CA VAL A 57 -9.03 -7.13 3.88
C VAL A 57 -8.02 -7.97 4.66
N ASN A 58 -8.34 -9.25 4.92
CA ASN A 58 -7.46 -10.17 5.63
C ASN A 58 -6.19 -10.48 4.83
N GLU A 59 -6.32 -10.71 3.52
CA GLU A 59 -5.16 -10.90 2.64
C GLU A 59 -4.28 -9.65 2.62
N ILE A 60 -4.88 -8.46 2.54
CA ILE A 60 -4.14 -7.18 2.58
C ILE A 60 -3.35 -7.05 3.88
N TRP A 61 -3.96 -7.31 5.04
CA TRP A 61 -3.26 -7.29 6.33
C TRP A 61 -2.15 -8.32 6.41
N THR A 62 -2.40 -9.54 5.93
CA THR A 62 -1.40 -10.60 5.93
C THR A 62 -0.21 -10.23 5.05
N ILE A 63 -0.45 -9.63 3.88
CA ILE A 63 0.61 -9.13 3.00
C ILE A 63 1.35 -7.96 3.65
N LEU A 64 0.64 -7.01 4.24
CA LEU A 64 1.24 -5.84 4.90
C LEU A 64 2.23 -6.25 6.00
N LEU A 65 1.89 -7.29 6.78
CA LEU A 65 2.72 -7.77 7.88
C LEU A 65 3.90 -8.64 7.43
N ASN A 66 3.78 -9.34 6.29
CA ASN A 66 4.74 -10.39 5.93
C ASN A 66 5.53 -10.12 4.65
N SER A 67 5.09 -9.21 3.78
CA SER A 67 5.77 -8.95 2.52
C SER A 67 7.08 -8.19 2.73
N ARG A 68 8.15 -8.71 2.14
CA ARG A 68 9.46 -8.06 2.12
C ARG A 68 9.77 -7.36 0.81
N ILE A 69 9.16 -7.83 -0.28
CA ILE A 69 9.43 -7.32 -1.63
C ILE A 69 8.48 -6.16 -2.00
N CYS A 70 7.28 -6.11 -1.41
CA CYS A 70 6.32 -5.04 -1.64
C CYS A 70 6.81 -3.75 -0.96
N LYS A 71 6.81 -2.64 -1.72
CA LYS A 71 7.09 -1.28 -1.25
C LYS A 71 5.86 -0.57 -0.74
N GLU A 72 4.76 -0.65 -1.49
CA GLU A 72 3.52 0.04 -1.12
C GLU A 72 2.32 -0.78 -1.59
N ILE A 73 1.25 -0.74 -0.80
CA ILE A 73 -0.04 -1.33 -1.11
C ILE A 73 -1.03 -0.21 -1.37
N TRP A 74 -1.64 -0.22 -2.55
CA TRP A 74 -2.62 0.77 -2.98
C TRP A 74 -3.95 0.11 -3.26
N ILE A 75 -5.03 0.60 -2.66
CA ILE A 75 -6.37 0.04 -2.82
C ILE A 75 -7.18 0.99 -3.71
N HIS A 76 -7.92 0.43 -4.65
CA HIS A 76 -8.87 1.18 -5.44
C HIS A 76 -10.03 1.68 -4.55
N VAL A 77 -10.25 3.00 -4.55
CA VAL A 77 -11.43 3.59 -3.90
C VAL A 77 -12.70 3.18 -4.64
N ARG A 78 -12.57 2.99 -5.95
CA ARG A 78 -13.63 2.51 -6.84
C ARG A 78 -13.06 1.80 -8.06
N ASP A 79 -13.94 1.13 -8.77
CA ASP A 79 -13.60 0.50 -10.03
C ASP A 79 -13.13 1.54 -11.06
N PRO A 80 -12.12 1.17 -11.89
CA PRO A 80 -11.63 2.03 -12.96
C PRO A 80 -12.76 2.45 -13.91
N PHE A 81 -12.75 3.71 -14.33
CA PHE A 81 -13.81 4.26 -15.20
C PHE A 81 -13.23 5.16 -16.29
N VAL A 82 -13.96 5.27 -17.42
CA VAL A 82 -13.51 6.09 -18.55
C VAL A 82 -13.81 7.56 -18.28
N LEU A 83 -12.80 8.41 -18.37
CA LEU A 83 -12.87 9.86 -18.19
C LEU A 83 -12.64 10.60 -19.51
N LYS A 84 -13.72 10.96 -20.19
CA LYS A 84 -13.69 11.80 -21.41
C LYS A 84 -13.83 13.29 -21.11
N HIS A 85 -14.55 13.64 -20.04
CA HIS A 85 -14.84 15.03 -19.67
C HIS A 85 -14.66 15.25 -18.16
N GLN A 86 -14.16 16.42 -17.78
CA GLN A 86 -13.86 16.77 -16.39
C GLN A 86 -15.09 16.77 -15.47
N LYS A 87 -16.26 17.16 -15.98
CA LYS A 87 -17.52 17.13 -15.20
C LYS A 87 -17.86 15.72 -14.69
N ASN A 88 -17.54 14.69 -15.48
CA ASN A 88 -17.77 13.31 -15.09
C ASN A 88 -16.86 12.91 -13.92
N LEU A 89 -15.66 13.48 -13.80
CA LEU A 89 -14.76 13.19 -12.69
C LEU A 89 -15.40 13.53 -11.35
N PHE A 90 -15.94 14.75 -11.21
CA PHE A 90 -16.55 15.19 -9.94
C PHE A 90 -17.70 14.27 -9.52
N MET A 91 -18.63 13.97 -10.44
CA MET A 91 -19.76 13.09 -10.15
C MET A 91 -19.30 11.69 -9.73
N GLN A 92 -18.35 11.10 -10.46
CA GLN A 92 -17.84 9.77 -10.19
C GLN A 92 -17.06 9.72 -8.85
N LEU A 93 -16.30 10.75 -8.51
CA LEU A 93 -15.60 10.79 -7.22
C LEU A 93 -16.55 11.03 -6.05
N ASN A 94 -17.54 11.92 -6.20
CA ASN A 94 -18.48 12.27 -5.14
C ASN A 94 -19.44 11.12 -4.77
N SER A 95 -19.64 10.15 -5.66
CA SER A 95 -20.42 8.93 -5.38
C SER A 95 -19.60 7.82 -4.72
N SER A 96 -18.32 8.03 -4.45
CA SER A 96 -17.45 6.99 -3.88
C SER A 96 -17.49 6.96 -2.35
N ASP A 97 -17.28 5.79 -1.76
CA ASP A 97 -17.30 5.58 -0.32
C ASP A 97 -15.97 5.96 0.36
N TRP A 98 -15.58 7.23 0.26
CA TRP A 98 -14.31 7.73 0.80
C TRP A 98 -14.13 7.48 2.30
N GLY A 99 -15.23 7.45 3.07
CA GLY A 99 -15.19 7.22 4.52
C GLY A 99 -14.68 5.83 4.92
N LEU A 100 -14.63 4.87 3.99
CA LEU A 100 -14.00 3.57 4.22
C LEU A 100 -12.47 3.62 4.20
N PHE A 101 -11.89 4.67 3.63
CA PHE A 101 -10.46 4.78 3.36
C PHE A 101 -9.82 5.96 4.09
N ILE A 102 -10.56 7.05 4.29
CA ILE A 102 -10.06 8.29 4.89
C ILE A 102 -10.88 8.61 6.12
N PRO A 103 -10.27 8.68 7.33
CA PRO A 103 -10.95 9.22 8.49
C PRO A 103 -11.18 10.72 8.28
N PHE A 104 -12.43 11.18 8.44
CA PHE A 104 -12.79 12.58 8.30
C PHE A 104 -12.87 13.25 9.67
N SER A 105 -12.07 14.31 9.85
CA SER A 105 -12.12 15.22 10.99
C SER A 105 -11.50 16.56 10.57
N SER A 106 -11.89 17.66 11.21
CA SER A 106 -11.28 18.97 10.96
C SER A 106 -9.86 19.08 11.53
N GLU A 107 -9.51 18.25 12.51
CA GLU A 107 -8.19 18.21 13.13
C GLU A 107 -7.13 17.54 12.25
N LEU A 108 -7.55 16.75 11.26
CA LEU A 108 -6.65 16.00 10.40
C LEU A 108 -6.19 16.83 9.20
N PRO A 109 -4.89 16.73 8.83
CA PRO A 109 -4.42 17.36 7.62
C PRO A 109 -5.10 16.74 6.40
N LYS A 110 -5.18 17.51 5.32
CA LYS A 110 -5.76 17.03 4.06
C LYS A 110 -4.83 15.98 3.43
N PRO A 111 -5.37 14.92 2.81
CA PRO A 111 -4.58 13.89 2.15
C PRO A 111 -3.80 14.49 0.98
N TYR A 112 -2.52 14.12 0.89
CA TYR A 112 -1.70 14.45 -0.26
C TYR A 112 -2.21 13.73 -1.51
N THR A 113 -2.41 14.46 -2.61
CA THR A 113 -2.97 13.91 -3.86
C THR A 113 -1.94 13.99 -4.99
N LYS A 114 -1.51 12.83 -5.49
CA LYS A 114 -0.66 12.69 -6.67
C LYS A 114 -1.51 12.38 -7.89
N VAL A 115 -1.28 13.08 -9.01
CA VAL A 115 -1.98 12.81 -10.27
C VAL A 115 -0.95 12.50 -11.35
N ILE A 116 -1.15 11.38 -12.03
CA ILE A 116 -0.34 10.93 -13.16
C ILE A 116 -1.27 10.82 -14.35
N SER A 117 -0.97 11.51 -15.44
CA SER A 117 -1.77 11.48 -16.67
C SER A 117 -0.88 11.18 -17.87
N SER A 118 -1.24 10.14 -18.62
CA SER A 118 -0.60 9.74 -19.87
C SER A 118 -1.66 9.43 -20.93
N ASN A 119 -1.40 9.83 -22.17
CA ASN A 119 -2.23 9.52 -23.34
C ASN A 119 -3.75 9.73 -23.14
N SER A 120 -4.14 10.75 -22.37
CA SER A 120 -5.54 11.03 -22.02
C SER A 120 -5.95 12.42 -22.50
N VAL A 121 -7.25 12.61 -22.77
CA VAL A 121 -7.82 13.90 -23.18
C VAL A 121 -7.70 14.91 -22.05
N VAL A 122 -8.03 14.49 -20.83
CA VAL A 122 -7.90 15.32 -19.62
C VAL A 122 -6.46 15.25 -19.11
N LYS A 123 -5.62 16.20 -19.51
CA LYS A 123 -4.19 16.25 -19.12
C LYS A 123 -3.88 17.19 -17.96
N ASN A 124 -4.76 18.12 -17.63
CA ASN A 124 -4.49 19.12 -16.59
C ASN A 124 -4.52 18.47 -15.19
N THR A 125 -3.34 18.10 -14.71
CA THR A 125 -3.14 17.42 -13.42
C THR A 125 -3.52 18.30 -12.24
N MET A 126 -3.27 19.61 -12.30
CA MET A 126 -3.60 20.57 -11.24
C MET A 126 -5.11 20.70 -11.05
N LEU A 127 -5.88 20.69 -12.14
CA LEU A 127 -7.33 20.70 -12.10
C LEU A 127 -7.89 19.39 -11.51
N ILE A 128 -7.34 18.25 -11.90
CA ILE A 128 -7.75 16.96 -11.32
C ILE A 128 -7.46 16.96 -9.81
N GLN A 129 -6.29 17.44 -9.40
CA GLN A 129 -5.95 17.60 -7.99
C GLN A 129 -6.89 18.55 -7.25
N SER A 130 -7.37 19.63 -7.86
CA SER A 130 -8.33 20.55 -7.22
C SER A 130 -9.69 19.88 -7.05
N ILE A 131 -10.22 19.24 -8.10
CA ILE A 131 -11.49 18.50 -8.07
C ILE A 131 -11.49 17.46 -6.94
N VAL A 132 -10.41 16.70 -6.80
CA VAL A 132 -10.30 15.65 -5.78
C VAL A 132 -10.25 16.23 -4.38
N ARG A 133 -9.47 17.31 -4.20
CA ARG A 133 -9.44 18.04 -2.92
C ARG A 133 -10.82 18.57 -2.54
N ASP A 134 -11.58 19.08 -3.50
CA ASP A 134 -12.90 19.64 -3.22
C ASP A 134 -13.94 18.56 -2.94
N VAL A 135 -13.88 17.41 -3.62
CA VAL A 135 -14.70 16.24 -3.28
C VAL A 135 -14.39 15.74 -1.86
N ILE A 136 -13.11 15.56 -1.52
CA ILE A 136 -12.71 15.10 -0.18
C ILE A 136 -13.16 16.08 0.91
N LYS A 137 -13.00 17.40 0.68
CA LYS A 137 -13.53 18.43 1.60
C LYS A 137 -15.05 18.33 1.76
N GLY A 138 -15.78 18.13 0.66
CA GLY A 138 -17.24 17.97 0.69
C GLY A 138 -17.70 16.73 1.45
N HIS A 139 -16.95 15.62 1.36
CA HIS A 139 -17.21 14.44 2.20
C HIS A 139 -16.87 14.71 3.67
N CYS A 140 -15.74 15.36 3.96
CA CYS A 140 -15.35 15.71 5.32
C CYS A 140 -16.40 16.61 5.99
N HIS A 141 -16.84 17.66 5.30
CA HIS A 141 -17.86 18.59 5.82
C HIS A 141 -19.18 17.88 6.13
N ARG A 142 -19.68 17.03 5.22
CA ARG A 142 -20.89 16.22 5.45
C ARG A 142 -20.72 15.25 6.62
N SER A 143 -19.56 14.59 6.72
CA SER A 143 -19.26 13.65 7.80
C SER A 143 -19.27 14.35 9.16
N VAL A 144 -18.58 15.48 9.28
CA VAL A 144 -18.50 16.28 10.51
C VAL A 144 -19.88 16.83 10.91
N GLN A 145 -20.68 17.29 9.95
CA GLN A 145 -22.04 17.76 10.22
C GLN A 145 -22.97 16.65 10.73
N LEU A 146 -22.83 15.43 10.21
CA LEU A 146 -23.73 14.32 10.54
C LEU A 146 -23.30 13.54 11.78
N GLN A 147 -22.00 13.37 11.99
CA GLN A 147 -21.43 12.48 13.02
C GLN A 147 -20.72 13.24 14.14
N GLY A 148 -20.56 14.56 14.01
CA GLY A 148 -19.69 15.35 14.86
C GLY A 148 -18.23 15.28 14.43
N ASP A 149 -17.39 16.13 15.01
CA ASP A 149 -15.95 16.21 14.72
C ASP A 149 -15.14 15.40 15.73
N HIS A 150 -15.51 14.14 15.91
CA HIS A 150 -14.80 13.25 16.81
C HIS A 150 -14.08 12.19 16.00
N LEU A 151 -12.80 11.97 16.32
CA LEU A 151 -12.09 10.84 15.77
C LEU A 151 -12.75 9.55 16.28
N PRO A 152 -12.70 8.45 15.49
CA PRO A 152 -13.08 7.15 16.00
C PRO A 152 -12.38 6.86 17.34
N LYS A 153 -13.13 6.44 18.37
CA LYS A 153 -12.61 6.19 19.74
C LYS A 153 -11.36 5.31 19.80
N VAL A 154 -11.16 4.44 18.81
CA VAL A 154 -9.97 3.58 18.68
C VAL A 154 -8.71 4.42 18.43
N LEU A 155 -8.81 5.47 17.62
CA LEU A 155 -7.71 6.38 17.28
C LEU A 155 -7.41 7.33 18.44
N GLU A 156 -8.44 7.82 19.13
CA GLU A 156 -8.28 8.68 20.32
C GLU A 156 -7.50 7.99 21.46
N LYS A 157 -7.78 6.69 21.71
CA LYS A 157 -7.16 5.94 22.82
C LYS A 157 -5.66 5.73 22.71
N HIS A 158 -5.10 5.79 21.51
CA HIS A 158 -3.68 5.50 21.28
C HIS A 158 -2.81 6.76 21.22
N GLY A 159 -3.38 7.95 21.46
CA GLY A 159 -2.66 9.22 21.37
C GLY A 159 -2.08 9.48 19.96
N TYR A 160 -2.56 8.76 18.95
CA TYR A 160 -2.02 8.76 17.61
C TYR A 160 -2.86 9.69 16.74
N THR A 161 -2.27 10.77 16.24
CA THR A 161 -2.88 11.59 15.21
C THR A 161 -2.80 10.82 13.88
N PRO A 162 -3.92 10.33 13.33
CA PRO A 162 -3.88 9.52 12.12
C PRO A 162 -3.37 10.37 10.95
N ILE A 163 -2.26 9.93 10.35
CA ILE A 163 -1.76 10.56 9.13
C ILE A 163 -2.75 10.25 8.01
N PRO A 164 -3.26 11.25 7.29
CA PRO A 164 -4.19 11.02 6.19
C PRO A 164 -3.48 10.22 5.10
N PRO A 165 -4.15 9.23 4.49
CA PRO A 165 -3.50 8.39 3.51
C PRO A 165 -3.22 9.18 2.22
N LYS A 166 -2.17 8.77 1.49
CA LYS A 166 -1.85 9.35 0.18
C LYS A 166 -2.89 8.89 -0.85
N VAL A 167 -3.35 9.81 -1.69
CA VAL A 167 -4.28 9.54 -2.80
C VAL A 167 -3.51 9.61 -4.11
N MET A 168 -3.66 8.61 -4.97
CA MET A 168 -3.09 8.59 -6.31
C MET A 168 -4.19 8.46 -7.35
N ILE A 169 -4.13 9.29 -8.37
CA ILE A 169 -5.01 9.19 -9.52
C ILE A 169 -4.15 8.96 -10.76
N THR A 170 -4.45 7.88 -11.46
CA THR A 170 -3.77 7.50 -12.68
C THR A 170 -4.76 7.57 -13.84
N LEU A 171 -4.42 8.38 -14.83
CA LEU A 171 -5.14 8.49 -16.10
C LEU A 171 -4.25 7.93 -17.20
N GLU A 172 -4.67 6.82 -17.78
CA GLU A 172 -3.96 6.12 -18.85
C GLU A 172 -4.97 5.80 -19.95
N ASN A 173 -4.78 6.34 -21.17
CA ASN A 173 -5.69 6.11 -22.29
C ASN A 173 -7.17 6.42 -21.96
N ASN A 174 -7.41 7.52 -21.24
CA ASN A 174 -8.71 7.92 -20.69
C ASN A 174 -9.30 7.00 -19.61
N LEU A 175 -8.61 5.94 -19.18
CA LEU A 175 -9.03 5.13 -18.04
C LEU A 175 -8.52 5.78 -16.75
N CYS A 176 -9.44 6.18 -15.88
CA CYS A 176 -9.17 6.76 -14.58
C CYS A 176 -9.17 5.68 -13.50
N LYS A 177 -8.07 5.59 -12.76
CA LYS A 177 -7.91 4.75 -11.57
C LYS A 177 -7.69 5.66 -10.38
N VAL A 178 -8.44 5.46 -9.31
CA VAL A 178 -8.37 6.25 -8.07
C VAL A 178 -7.95 5.31 -6.96
N LEU A 179 -6.75 5.51 -6.43
CA LEU A 179 -6.15 4.65 -5.43
C LEU A 179 -5.84 5.42 -4.15
N VAL A 180 -5.94 4.72 -3.01
CA VAL A 180 -5.51 5.20 -1.70
C VAL A 180 -4.41 4.28 -1.19
N ASN A 181 -3.33 4.85 -0.67
CA ASN A 181 -2.25 4.10 -0.07
C ASN A 181 -2.71 3.54 1.28
N ALA A 182 -2.57 2.23 1.45
CA ALA A 182 -3.03 1.49 2.62
C ALA A 182 -1.90 1.08 3.57
N SER A 183 -0.63 1.13 3.13
CA SER A 183 0.50 0.57 3.88
C SER A 183 1.52 1.59 4.38
N GLY A 184 1.53 2.80 3.85
CA GLY A 184 2.73 3.63 3.85
C GLY A 184 3.85 3.02 2.99
N ASP A 185 5.09 3.40 3.28
CA ASP A 185 6.28 2.81 2.67
C ASP A 185 6.75 1.59 3.49
N LEU A 186 6.56 0.40 2.93
CA LEU A 186 6.97 -0.88 3.53
C LEU A 186 8.48 -1.13 3.41
N SER A 187 9.20 -0.34 2.60
CA SER A 187 10.66 -0.38 2.57
C SER A 187 11.28 0.28 3.81
N GLU A 188 10.55 1.13 4.53
CA GLU A 188 11.00 1.74 5.78
C GLU A 188 10.99 0.70 6.91
N ARG A 189 12.15 0.09 7.16
CA ARG A 189 12.30 -0.90 8.22
C ARG A 189 12.65 -0.23 9.55
N PRO A 190 12.24 -0.79 10.70
CA PRO A 190 12.54 -0.21 12.01
C PRO A 190 14.03 0.01 12.24
N TRP A 191 14.89 -0.86 11.69
CA TRP A 191 16.33 -0.78 11.89
C TRP A 191 17.02 0.37 11.16
N HIS A 192 16.40 0.93 10.11
CA HIS A 192 16.93 2.12 9.44
C HIS A 192 17.01 3.33 10.35
N LYS A 193 16.09 3.43 11.33
CA LYS A 193 16.06 4.53 12.29
C LYS A 193 17.23 4.52 13.27
N PHE A 194 17.92 3.40 13.42
CA PHE A 194 19.08 3.27 14.30
C PHE A 194 20.41 3.52 13.59
N SER A 195 20.41 3.62 12.25
CA SER A 195 21.60 3.96 11.47
C SER A 195 21.65 5.46 11.19
N SER A 196 22.77 6.10 11.50
CA SER A 196 23.07 7.46 11.02
C SER A 196 23.64 7.47 9.60
N ILE A 197 23.97 6.30 9.05
CA ILE A 197 24.53 6.11 7.73
C ILE A 197 23.39 5.99 6.71
N PRO A 198 23.41 6.73 5.59
CA PRO A 198 22.37 6.69 4.59
C PRO A 198 22.30 5.34 3.88
N ASP A 199 21.08 4.94 3.53
CA ASP A 199 20.82 3.70 2.81
C ASP A 199 21.34 3.78 1.37
N ARG A 200 22.15 2.80 0.99
CA ARG A 200 22.60 2.60 -0.41
C ARG A 200 21.81 1.52 -1.13
N LEU A 201 21.28 0.57 -0.37
CA LEU A 201 20.49 -0.54 -0.86
C LEU A 201 19.12 -0.48 -0.22
N GLU A 202 18.08 -0.39 -1.03
CA GLU A 202 16.71 -0.39 -0.53
C GLU A 202 16.36 -1.75 0.11
N SER A 203 15.61 -1.74 1.22
CA SER A 203 15.28 -2.95 1.99
C SER A 203 14.65 -4.05 1.16
N ASN A 204 13.74 -3.70 0.24
CA ASN A 204 13.09 -4.68 -0.63
C ASN A 204 14.06 -5.33 -1.64
N ALA A 205 15.09 -4.58 -2.09
CA ALA A 205 16.16 -5.11 -2.92
C ALA A 205 17.12 -5.98 -2.09
N ALA A 206 17.46 -5.57 -0.86
CA ALA A 206 18.22 -6.39 0.08
C ALA A 206 17.50 -7.72 0.39
N ALA A 207 16.19 -7.68 0.61
CA ALA A 207 15.36 -8.87 0.79
C ALA A 207 15.35 -9.75 -0.47
N ALA A 208 15.28 -9.15 -1.66
CA ALA A 208 15.34 -9.90 -2.91
C ALA A 208 16.67 -10.65 -3.08
N ILE A 209 17.80 -9.97 -2.82
CA ILE A 209 19.13 -10.58 -2.84
C ILE A 209 19.20 -11.71 -1.81
N SER A 210 18.68 -11.48 -0.61
CA SER A 210 18.65 -12.48 0.46
C SER A 210 17.90 -13.75 0.05
N TYR A 211 16.73 -13.61 -0.59
CA TYR A 211 15.98 -14.75 -1.10
C TYR A 211 16.75 -15.54 -2.16
N GLU A 212 17.43 -14.86 -3.09
CA GLU A 212 18.23 -15.53 -4.11
C GLU A 212 19.46 -16.25 -3.52
N ILE A 213 20.10 -15.68 -2.49
CA ILE A 213 21.17 -16.37 -1.74
C ILE A 213 20.62 -17.66 -1.11
N PHE A 214 19.55 -17.59 -0.33
CA PHE A 214 19.00 -18.77 0.34
C PHE A 214 18.50 -19.85 -0.63
N LYS A 215 17.97 -19.43 -1.78
CA LYS A 215 17.57 -20.34 -2.85
C LYS A 215 18.77 -21.04 -3.48
N THR A 216 19.86 -20.31 -3.74
CA THR A 216 21.06 -20.85 -4.40
C THR A 216 21.75 -21.90 -3.53
N TYR A 217 21.83 -21.65 -2.22
CA TYR A 217 22.54 -22.53 -1.29
C TYR A 217 21.66 -23.58 -0.61
N ASN A 218 20.39 -23.71 -1.02
CA ASN A 218 19.41 -24.64 -0.42
C ASN A 218 19.51 -24.68 1.12
N TYR A 219 19.25 -23.54 1.75
CA TYR A 219 19.56 -23.32 3.17
C TYR A 219 18.96 -24.37 4.13
N ASN A 220 17.90 -25.07 3.73
CA ASN A 220 17.27 -26.12 4.53
C ASN A 220 18.17 -27.35 4.77
N GLU A 221 19.20 -27.55 3.94
CA GLU A 221 20.12 -28.68 4.02
C GLU A 221 21.41 -28.36 4.78
N ILE A 222 21.65 -27.09 5.09
CA ILE A 222 22.88 -26.60 5.72
C ILE A 222 22.66 -26.47 7.24
N LYS A 223 23.46 -27.19 8.02
CA LYS A 223 23.40 -27.15 9.51
C LYS A 223 23.98 -25.87 10.10
N GLU A 224 25.02 -25.32 9.49
CA GLU A 224 25.71 -24.11 9.93
C GLU A 224 26.09 -23.27 8.71
N PHE A 225 25.79 -21.97 8.77
CA PHE A 225 26.14 -21.03 7.71
C PHE A 225 26.88 -19.83 8.33
N THR A 226 27.94 -19.41 7.68
CA THR A 226 28.64 -18.15 8.01
C THR A 226 28.38 -17.18 6.88
N ILE A 227 27.73 -16.06 7.21
CA ILE A 227 27.50 -14.96 6.27
C ILE A 227 28.51 -13.87 6.59
N TRP A 228 29.27 -13.46 5.57
CA TRP A 228 30.23 -12.37 5.68
C TRP A 228 30.06 -11.42 4.50
N ASP A 229 29.75 -10.15 4.81
CA ASP A 229 29.72 -9.06 3.83
C ASP A 229 30.78 -8.02 4.22
N PRO A 230 31.99 -8.08 3.62
CA PRO A 230 33.07 -7.14 3.91
C PRO A 230 32.77 -5.71 3.42
N PHE A 231 31.72 -5.51 2.63
CA PHE A 231 31.31 -4.22 2.07
C PHE A 231 29.90 -3.82 2.53
N CYS A 232 29.51 -4.24 3.73
CA CYS A 232 28.14 -4.15 4.23
C CYS A 232 27.60 -2.73 4.44
N HIS A 233 28.45 -1.70 4.45
CA HIS A 233 28.07 -0.29 4.63
C HIS A 233 27.21 -0.09 5.90
N ASN A 234 25.90 0.11 5.78
CA ASN A 234 24.97 0.26 6.91
C ASN A 234 24.41 -1.09 7.42
N GLY A 235 24.85 -2.21 6.84
CA GLY A 235 24.44 -3.56 7.23
C GLY A 235 23.08 -4.00 6.71
N SER A 236 22.43 -3.27 5.79
CA SER A 236 21.05 -3.57 5.34
C SER A 236 20.86 -5.01 4.85
N LEU A 237 21.80 -5.52 4.06
CA LEU A 237 21.76 -6.89 3.57
C LEU A 237 21.87 -7.92 4.70
N LEU A 238 22.81 -7.72 5.62
CA LEU A 238 23.00 -8.59 6.78
C LEU A 238 21.77 -8.59 7.69
N MET A 239 21.14 -7.44 7.88
CA MET A 239 19.91 -7.31 8.67
C MET A 239 18.73 -8.02 8.02
N GLU A 240 18.55 -7.92 6.70
CA GLU A 240 17.50 -8.68 5.99
C GLU A 240 17.77 -10.19 6.03
N LEU A 241 19.01 -10.64 5.79
CA LEU A 241 19.40 -12.04 5.93
C LEU A 241 19.08 -12.57 7.33
N TYR A 242 19.52 -11.87 8.37
CA TYR A 242 19.26 -12.23 9.76
C TYR A 242 17.76 -12.25 10.08
N SER A 243 16.99 -11.27 9.58
CA SER A 243 15.55 -11.17 9.79
C SER A 243 14.77 -12.33 9.15
N ILE A 244 15.20 -12.78 7.97
CA ILE A 244 14.62 -13.95 7.29
C ILE A 244 14.92 -15.22 8.10
N LEU A 245 16.18 -15.40 8.54
CA LEU A 245 16.62 -16.59 9.30
C LEU A 245 16.00 -16.70 10.68
N SER A 246 15.94 -15.58 11.40
CA SER A 246 15.39 -15.51 12.76
C SER A 246 13.88 -15.73 12.79
N GLY A 247 13.23 -15.79 11.62
CA GLY A 247 11.78 -15.94 11.52
C GLY A 247 11.02 -14.77 12.16
N THR A 248 11.66 -13.61 12.31
CA THR A 248 11.07 -12.46 13.01
C THR A 248 9.89 -11.85 12.23
N PHE A 249 9.59 -12.38 11.04
CA PHE A 249 8.30 -12.26 10.34
C PHE A 249 8.06 -13.56 9.55
N ARG A 250 7.55 -14.61 10.22
CA ARG A 250 7.30 -15.93 9.60
C ARG A 250 6.01 -15.92 8.77
N VAL A 251 6.15 -16.08 7.46
CA VAL A 251 5.39 -17.10 6.71
C VAL A 251 6.38 -18.18 6.26
N ILE A 252 6.51 -19.21 7.09
CA ILE A 252 6.93 -20.55 6.64
C ILE A 252 5.66 -21.29 6.26
#